data_AF-A0A919EX39-F1
#
_entry.id   AF-A0A919EX39-F1
#
_cell.length_a   1.000
_cell.length_b   1.000
_cell.length_c   1.000
_cell.angle_alpha   90.00
_cell.angle_beta   90.00
_cell.angle_gamma   90.00
#
_symmetry.space_group_name_H-M   'P 1'
#
loop_
_entity.id
_entity.type
_entity.pdbx_description
1 polymer ?
#
loop_
_entity_poly.entity_id
_entity_poly.type
_entity_poly.pdbx_seq_one_letter_code
_entity_poly.pdbx_strand_id
1 'polypeptide(L)'
;MHPAHDGGRSRPTRRAVFRTIAGVAAAGVAGGYAWDRLGHGSDDGGGTAADGTGSGTGARSTGPHTFERLSAPDRTVVRAGDGGTLATFTDGARTAVLTGPSRTFSEPRTTEAKVITDAWVRVLPHAWQPGMEKSAWFKGWFKKALGDSSPDVFAVAFQYSSAGAPDKHDAKGVRYAGTAHFGPRNSAVKNPLDFAYYDEQSDFYDYLGIDWTFPDGTHVQPEQARYGDVDCSGFQRLVWGYRMGIPLHNTNTKGPGLPRRAYAIAAYGPGRTVIPHTGRKQATDLDALQPGDLVFFAIIKERPDFIDHVGMYMGLDDQGRHRFYSSRSAANGPTLGDLSGHALLDGTDFYARGFRAARRL
;
A
#
# COMPACT_ATOMS: atom_id res chain seq x y z
N MET A 1 21.72 64.88 15.61
CA MET A 1 22.05 64.88 14.18
C MET A 1 22.22 63.43 13.73
N HIS A 2 21.39 63.02 12.77
CA HIS A 2 21.51 61.78 11.99
C HIS A 2 22.83 61.75 11.17
N PRO A 3 23.32 60.57 10.73
CA PRO A 3 22.75 59.92 9.55
C PRO A 3 22.43 58.42 9.71
N ALA A 4 21.43 58.03 8.93
CA ALA A 4 20.98 56.68 8.65
C ALA A 4 21.91 55.97 7.65
N HIS A 5 21.86 54.64 7.62
CA HIS A 5 21.84 53.92 6.34
C HIS A 5 21.12 52.57 6.42
N ASP A 6 20.43 52.30 5.32
CA ASP A 6 19.44 51.28 5.01
C ASP A 6 19.89 49.81 5.05
N GLY A 7 18.98 48.95 5.50
CA GLY A 7 18.17 48.11 4.60
C GLY A 7 18.89 47.17 3.62
N GLY A 8 18.92 45.88 3.96
CA GLY A 8 19.26 44.82 3.00
C GLY A 8 19.16 43.41 3.58
N ARG A 9 17.93 42.91 3.80
CA ARG A 9 17.70 41.48 4.11
C ARG A 9 17.88 40.65 2.85
N SER A 10 19.03 39.98 2.72
CA SER A 10 19.26 38.92 1.74
C SER A 10 18.91 37.54 2.33
N ARG A 11 18.04 36.80 1.63
CA ARG A 11 17.70 35.40 1.92
C ARG A 11 18.92 34.50 1.63
N PRO A 12 19.28 33.54 2.50
CA PRO A 12 20.36 32.62 2.20
C PRO A 12 19.90 31.51 1.24
N THR A 13 20.42 31.53 0.03
CA THR A 13 20.33 30.45 -0.96
C THR A 13 21.26 29.30 -0.59
N ARG A 14 20.71 28.08 -0.57
CA ARG A 14 21.43 26.81 -0.36
C ARG A 14 22.48 26.59 -1.46
N ARG A 15 23.76 26.48 -1.09
CA ARG A 15 24.80 25.71 -1.82
C ARG A 15 26.07 25.58 -0.97
N ALA A 16 26.78 24.47 -1.19
CA ALA A 16 27.94 23.92 -0.49
C ALA A 16 27.56 23.23 0.84
N VAL A 17 27.86 21.95 1.05
CA VAL A 17 29.22 21.40 1.07
C VAL A 17 29.27 19.98 0.47
N PHE A 18 30.24 19.76 -0.42
CA PHE A 18 30.78 18.44 -0.78
C PHE A 18 32.27 18.40 -0.40
N ARG A 19 32.74 17.18 -0.12
CA ARG A 19 34.12 16.70 0.17
C ARG A 19 34.43 16.67 1.68
N THR A 20 34.96 15.58 2.25
CA THR A 20 36.02 14.69 1.73
C THR A 20 35.92 13.25 2.28
N ILE A 21 36.48 12.33 1.49
CA ILE A 21 36.60 10.86 1.62
C ILE A 21 37.77 10.43 2.53
N ALA A 22 37.60 9.32 3.26
CA ALA A 22 38.56 8.21 3.50
C ALA A 22 37.92 7.26 4.54
N GLY A 23 37.80 5.93 4.44
CA GLY A 23 38.35 4.91 3.56
C GLY A 23 38.92 3.77 4.43
N VAL A 24 38.33 2.56 4.42
CA VAL A 24 39.03 1.26 4.65
C VAL A 24 38.29 0.11 3.93
N ALA A 25 39.06 -0.53 3.05
CA ALA A 25 39.05 -1.84 2.36
C ALA A 25 38.02 -2.95 2.64
N ALA A 26 37.34 -3.35 1.56
CA ALA A 26 37.39 -4.63 0.81
C ALA A 26 37.60 -6.01 1.51
N ALA A 27 36.63 -6.90 1.27
CA ALA A 27 36.77 -8.26 0.70
C ALA A 27 35.39 -8.60 0.09
N GLY A 28 35.17 -9.07 -1.14
CA GLY A 28 36.02 -9.77 -2.10
C GLY A 28 35.36 -11.11 -2.44
N VAL A 29 34.32 -11.15 -3.29
CA VAL A 29 33.93 -12.35 -4.05
C VAL A 29 33.42 -11.92 -5.43
N ALA A 30 34.07 -12.47 -6.45
CA ALA A 30 33.79 -12.29 -7.87
C ALA A 30 32.58 -13.12 -8.30
N GLY A 31 31.79 -12.57 -9.21
CA GLY A 31 30.72 -13.27 -9.92
C GLY A 31 30.27 -12.40 -11.08
N GLY A 32 31.00 -12.46 -12.19
CA GLY A 32 30.60 -11.81 -13.43
C GLY A 32 29.50 -12.62 -14.13
N TYR A 33 28.50 -11.95 -14.67
CA TYR A 33 27.72 -12.48 -15.79
C TYR A 33 27.45 -11.36 -16.78
N ALA A 34 27.85 -11.63 -18.01
CA ALA A 34 27.78 -10.74 -19.16
C ALA A 34 26.34 -10.62 -19.67
N TRP A 35 26.03 -9.42 -20.15
CA TRP A 35 24.84 -9.11 -20.93
C TRP A 35 25.18 -9.35 -22.40
N ASP A 36 24.39 -10.14 -23.10
CA ASP A 36 24.37 -10.04 -24.56
C ASP A 36 22.95 -10.16 -25.11
N ARG A 37 22.72 -9.44 -26.20
CA ARG A 37 21.40 -9.11 -26.74
C ARG A 37 21.26 -9.67 -28.16
N LEU A 38 20.04 -10.09 -28.46
CA LEU A 38 19.38 -10.25 -29.78
C LEU A 38 19.45 -11.63 -30.46
N GLY A 39 18.26 -12.13 -30.78
CA GLY A 39 18.02 -13.22 -31.73
C GLY A 39 16.57 -13.70 -31.68
N HIS A 40 15.79 -13.32 -32.69
CA HIS A 40 14.37 -13.58 -32.87
C HIS A 40 13.95 -15.06 -32.78
N GLY A 41 12.79 -15.30 -32.20
CA GLY A 41 12.03 -16.54 -32.27
C GLY A 41 10.66 -16.33 -31.63
N SER A 42 9.68 -16.05 -32.47
CA SER A 42 8.25 -16.07 -32.16
C SER A 42 7.85 -17.40 -31.52
N ASP A 43 7.12 -17.34 -30.40
CA ASP A 43 5.97 -18.21 -30.14
C ASP A 43 5.13 -17.64 -29.01
N ASP A 44 3.82 -17.59 -29.27
CA ASP A 44 2.76 -17.15 -28.39
C ASP A 44 2.66 -18.06 -27.15
N GLY A 45 2.64 -17.47 -25.96
CA GLY A 45 2.52 -18.26 -24.73
C GLY A 45 2.44 -17.44 -23.44
N GLY A 46 1.24 -16.98 -23.10
CA GLY A 46 0.76 -16.88 -21.71
C GLY A 46 1.51 -15.96 -20.74
N GLY A 47 1.24 -14.65 -20.83
CA GLY A 47 1.44 -13.76 -19.68
C GLY A 47 0.46 -14.11 -18.57
N THR A 48 0.95 -14.77 -17.52
CA THR A 48 0.17 -15.05 -16.31
C THR A 48 0.03 -13.77 -15.50
N ALA A 49 -0.97 -12.96 -15.87
CA ALA A 49 -1.57 -12.04 -14.92
C ALA A 49 -2.05 -12.86 -13.71
N ALA A 50 -1.65 -12.47 -12.51
CA ALA A 50 -2.13 -13.04 -11.26
C ALA A 50 -3.59 -12.63 -11.01
N ASP A 51 -4.50 -13.10 -11.86
CA ASP A 51 -5.89 -13.27 -11.47
C ASP A 51 -5.89 -14.38 -10.43
N GLY A 52 -6.16 -14.03 -9.17
CA GLY A 52 -6.26 -15.01 -8.09
C GLY A 52 -7.29 -16.07 -8.44
N THR A 53 -6.84 -17.20 -8.98
CA THR A 53 -7.69 -18.32 -9.36
C THR A 53 -8.10 -19.03 -8.07
N GLY A 54 -9.35 -18.80 -7.65
CA GLY A 54 -9.95 -19.51 -6.53
C GLY A 54 -10.09 -20.99 -6.90
N SER A 55 -9.35 -21.85 -6.21
CA SER A 55 -9.56 -23.30 -6.21
C SER A 55 -9.75 -23.73 -4.75
N GLY A 56 -10.99 -23.86 -4.31
CA GLY A 56 -11.29 -24.27 -2.94
C GLY A 56 -12.77 -24.26 -2.60
N THR A 57 -13.21 -25.35 -1.99
CA THR A 57 -14.57 -25.76 -1.62
C THR A 57 -15.40 -24.71 -0.87
N GLY A 58 -16.57 -24.40 -1.44
CA GLY A 58 -17.78 -23.96 -0.72
C GLY A 58 -17.75 -22.58 -0.08
N ALA A 59 -18.56 -21.64 -0.60
CA ALA A 59 -18.96 -20.45 0.13
C ALA A 59 -19.46 -20.87 1.53
N ARG A 60 -18.81 -20.37 2.59
CA ARG A 60 -19.19 -20.68 3.97
C ARG A 60 -20.66 -20.29 4.18
N SER A 61 -21.47 -21.22 4.68
CA SER A 61 -22.93 -21.14 4.59
C SER A 61 -23.50 -19.89 5.26
N THR A 62 -24.62 -19.39 4.74
CA THR A 62 -25.46 -18.34 5.35
C THR A 62 -26.23 -18.87 6.57
N GLY A 63 -25.66 -19.81 7.32
CA GLY A 63 -26.26 -20.42 8.49
C GLY A 63 -26.49 -19.41 9.62
N PRO A 64 -27.07 -19.88 10.73
CA PRO A 64 -27.15 -19.08 11.95
C PRO A 64 -25.76 -18.53 12.31
N HIS A 65 -25.72 -17.24 12.64
CA HIS A 65 -24.49 -16.57 13.08
C HIS A 65 -24.78 -15.73 14.31
N THR A 66 -23.74 -15.51 15.12
CA THR A 66 -23.80 -14.66 16.30
C THR A 66 -22.82 -13.50 16.15
N PHE A 67 -23.04 -12.45 16.94
CA PHE A 67 -22.18 -11.29 17.01
C PHE A 67 -21.48 -11.27 18.36
N GLU A 68 -20.16 -11.27 18.33
CA GLU A 68 -19.29 -11.22 19.50
C GLU A 68 -18.58 -9.87 19.55
N ARG A 69 -18.49 -9.28 20.74
CA ARG A 69 -17.71 -8.06 20.96
C ARG A 69 -16.36 -8.41 21.57
N LEU A 70 -15.30 -7.99 20.91
CA LEU A 70 -13.92 -8.15 21.37
C LEU A 70 -13.24 -6.79 21.51
N SER A 71 -12.21 -6.72 22.35
CA SER A 71 -11.40 -5.53 22.61
C SER A 71 -9.97 -5.70 22.07
N ALA A 72 -9.20 -4.61 22.07
CA ALA A 72 -7.81 -4.56 21.59
C ALA A 72 -7.61 -5.02 20.13
N PRO A 73 -8.13 -4.29 19.11
CA PRO A 73 -9.04 -3.14 19.22
C PRO A 73 -10.51 -3.55 19.38
N ASP A 74 -11.34 -2.61 19.81
CA ASP A 74 -12.78 -2.78 19.91
C ASP A 74 -13.38 -3.12 18.54
N ARG A 75 -14.06 -4.26 18.46
CA ARG A 75 -14.55 -4.82 17.21
C ARG A 75 -15.73 -5.76 17.41
N THR A 76 -16.55 -5.85 16.37
CA THR A 76 -17.61 -6.86 16.26
C THR A 76 -17.10 -7.99 15.38
N VAL A 77 -17.08 -9.21 15.92
CA VAL A 77 -16.77 -10.44 15.17
C VAL A 77 -18.07 -11.19 14.92
N VAL A 78 -18.28 -11.59 13.68
CA VAL A 78 -19.41 -12.45 13.31
C VAL A 78 -18.93 -13.89 13.34
N ARG A 79 -19.58 -14.73 14.15
CA ARG A 79 -19.26 -16.15 14.28
C ARG A 79 -20.31 -16.99 13.55
N ALA A 80 -19.86 -17.94 12.74
CA ALA A 80 -20.72 -18.99 12.21
C ALA A 80 -21.14 -19.97 13.32
N GLY A 81 -22.12 -20.82 13.05
CA GLY A 81 -22.61 -21.83 14.00
C GLY A 81 -21.55 -22.86 14.44
N ASP A 82 -20.48 -23.03 13.67
CA ASP A 82 -19.30 -23.86 14.00
C ASP A 82 -18.25 -23.11 14.85
N GLY A 83 -18.50 -21.85 15.21
CA GLY A 83 -17.56 -20.97 15.92
C GLY A 83 -16.53 -20.28 15.02
N GLY A 84 -16.49 -20.59 13.72
CA GLY A 84 -15.60 -19.94 12.75
C GLY A 84 -15.90 -18.46 12.59
N THR A 85 -14.88 -17.65 12.33
CA THR A 85 -15.07 -16.23 11.98
C THR A 85 -15.63 -16.11 10.57
N LEU A 86 -16.72 -15.37 10.40
CA LEU A 86 -17.27 -14.97 9.10
C LEU A 86 -16.84 -13.57 8.71
N ALA A 87 -16.74 -12.66 9.68
CA ALA A 87 -16.34 -11.29 9.44
C ALA A 87 -15.84 -10.60 10.71
N THR A 88 -15.00 -9.58 10.52
CA THR A 88 -14.57 -8.68 11.59
C THR A 88 -14.75 -7.23 11.17
N PHE A 89 -15.39 -6.46 12.04
CA PHE A 89 -15.65 -5.03 11.87
C PHE A 89 -15.02 -4.27 13.03
N THR A 90 -14.08 -3.38 12.76
CA THR A 90 -13.36 -2.64 13.80
C THR A 90 -14.00 -1.27 14.03
N ASP A 91 -14.26 -0.90 15.27
CA ASP A 91 -14.90 0.37 15.59
C ASP A 91 -14.07 1.55 15.05
N GLY A 92 -14.75 2.48 14.37
CA GLY A 92 -14.15 3.63 13.72
C GLY A 92 -13.54 3.35 12.34
N ALA A 93 -13.34 2.08 11.94
CA ALA A 93 -12.83 1.71 10.62
C ALA A 93 -13.96 1.55 9.60
N ARG A 94 -13.68 1.88 8.33
CA ARG A 94 -14.52 1.53 7.18
C ARG A 94 -14.14 0.20 6.56
N THR A 95 -12.97 -0.36 6.84
CA THR A 95 -12.61 -1.68 6.35
C THR A 95 -13.22 -2.79 7.21
N ALA A 96 -13.64 -3.86 6.55
CA ALA A 96 -14.12 -5.09 7.15
C ALA A 96 -13.39 -6.27 6.50
N VAL A 97 -12.96 -7.24 7.30
CA VAL A 97 -12.36 -8.48 6.81
C VAL A 97 -13.42 -9.57 6.88
N LEU A 98 -13.79 -10.14 5.74
CA LEU A 98 -14.69 -11.27 5.62
C LEU A 98 -13.89 -12.54 5.32
N THR A 99 -14.37 -13.67 5.81
CA THR A 99 -13.85 -14.99 5.44
C THR A 99 -14.61 -15.47 4.21
N GLY A 100 -13.89 -15.73 3.12
CA GLY A 100 -14.44 -16.16 1.85
C GLY A 100 -13.65 -17.32 1.23
N PRO A 101 -13.77 -17.56 -0.08
CA PRO A 101 -12.96 -18.56 -0.77
C PRO A 101 -11.46 -18.25 -0.63
N SER A 102 -10.66 -19.30 -0.39
CA SER A 102 -9.21 -19.19 -0.36
C SER A 102 -8.65 -18.88 -1.76
N ARG A 103 -7.59 -18.07 -1.79
CA ARG A 103 -6.90 -17.63 -2.99
C ARG A 103 -5.43 -17.37 -2.72
N THR A 104 -4.63 -17.43 -3.78
CA THR A 104 -3.18 -17.25 -3.71
C THR A 104 -2.78 -16.01 -4.49
N PHE A 105 -1.94 -15.19 -3.87
CA PHE A 105 -1.25 -14.08 -4.50
C PHE A 105 0.24 -14.40 -4.61
N SER A 106 0.81 -14.27 -5.81
CA SER A 106 2.22 -14.55 -6.09
C SER A 106 2.81 -13.51 -7.02
N GLU A 107 4.11 -13.26 -6.89
CA GLU A 107 4.87 -12.39 -7.79
C GLU A 107 6.28 -12.95 -8.02
N PRO A 108 6.41 -14.04 -8.81
CA PRO A 108 7.66 -14.81 -8.95
C PRO A 108 8.83 -13.97 -9.51
N ARG A 109 8.54 -12.82 -10.13
CA ARG A 109 9.55 -11.86 -10.61
C ARG A 109 10.39 -11.28 -9.47
N THR A 110 9.83 -11.17 -8.27
CA THR A 110 10.45 -10.41 -7.16
C THR A 110 10.51 -11.19 -5.84
N THR A 111 9.82 -12.32 -5.72
CA THR A 111 9.91 -13.24 -4.58
C THR A 111 9.32 -14.61 -4.93
N GLU A 112 9.80 -15.66 -4.25
CA GLU A 112 9.18 -17.00 -4.29
C GLU A 112 8.00 -17.13 -3.31
N ALA A 113 7.90 -16.23 -2.32
CA ALA A 113 6.87 -16.26 -1.31
C ALA A 113 5.47 -16.05 -1.90
N LYS A 114 4.48 -16.69 -1.31
CA LYS A 114 3.07 -16.60 -1.73
C LYS A 114 2.22 -16.23 -0.53
N VAL A 115 1.22 -15.37 -0.74
CA VAL A 115 0.18 -15.16 0.27
C VAL A 115 -1.03 -16.01 -0.10
N ILE A 116 -1.29 -17.04 0.71
CA ILE A 116 -2.48 -17.88 0.60
C ILE A 116 -3.46 -17.42 1.68
N THR A 117 -4.62 -16.89 1.28
CA THR A 117 -5.54 -16.26 2.22
C THR A 117 -7.00 -16.47 1.82
N ASP A 118 -7.85 -16.63 2.84
CA ASP A 118 -9.31 -16.59 2.75
C ASP A 118 -9.88 -15.24 3.22
N ALA A 119 -9.01 -14.25 3.47
CA ALA A 119 -9.41 -12.91 3.86
C ALA A 119 -9.85 -12.09 2.64
N TRP A 120 -11.05 -11.53 2.73
CA TRP A 120 -11.65 -10.63 1.76
C TRP A 120 -11.88 -9.28 2.41
N VAL A 121 -11.15 -8.26 1.97
CA VAL A 121 -11.18 -6.92 2.57
C VAL A 121 -12.20 -6.06 1.83
N ARG A 122 -13.29 -5.72 2.51
CA ARG A 122 -14.39 -4.90 1.98
C ARG A 122 -14.41 -3.52 2.62
N VAL A 123 -14.96 -2.54 1.90
CA VAL A 123 -15.13 -1.17 2.40
C VAL A 123 -16.61 -0.89 2.67
N LEU A 124 -16.90 -0.46 3.89
CA LEU A 124 -18.21 -0.02 4.34
C LEU A 124 -18.52 1.39 3.84
N PRO A 125 -19.81 1.75 3.65
CA PRO A 125 -20.20 3.11 3.29
C PRO A 125 -19.83 4.14 4.38
N HIS A 126 -19.82 3.73 5.65
CA HIS A 126 -19.48 4.57 6.80
C HIS A 126 -18.63 3.78 7.80
N ALA A 127 -17.94 4.49 8.70
CA ALA A 127 -17.15 3.86 9.75
C ALA A 127 -18.05 2.99 10.65
N TRP A 128 -17.57 1.81 11.00
CA TRP A 128 -18.26 0.88 11.88
C TRP A 128 -18.45 1.48 13.28
N GLN A 129 -19.62 1.26 13.86
CA GLN A 129 -19.96 1.66 15.22
C GLN A 129 -20.61 0.48 15.96
N PRO A 130 -20.41 0.36 17.28
CA PRO A 130 -21.09 -0.63 18.10
C PRO A 130 -22.62 -0.58 17.90
N GLY A 131 -23.26 -1.74 17.71
CA GLY A 131 -24.70 -1.83 17.52
C GLY A 131 -25.15 -1.76 16.05
N MET A 132 -24.26 -1.40 15.11
CA MET A 132 -24.59 -1.36 13.68
C MET A 132 -25.03 -2.73 13.15
N GLU A 133 -24.62 -3.83 13.78
CA GLU A 133 -25.05 -5.18 13.41
C GLU A 133 -26.57 -5.38 13.46
N LYS A 134 -27.28 -4.55 14.25
CA LYS A 134 -28.74 -4.60 14.40
C LYS A 134 -29.49 -3.86 13.29
N SER A 135 -28.80 -2.96 12.59
CA SER A 135 -29.40 -2.08 11.60
C SER A 135 -29.90 -2.83 10.34
N ALA A 136 -30.92 -2.28 9.70
CA ALA A 136 -31.47 -2.85 8.47
C ALA A 136 -30.46 -2.78 7.30
N TRP A 137 -29.73 -1.66 7.18
CA TRP A 137 -28.72 -1.49 6.14
C TRP A 137 -27.63 -2.55 6.25
N PHE A 138 -27.16 -2.84 7.48
CA PHE A 138 -26.09 -3.81 7.68
C PHE A 138 -26.54 -5.21 7.34
N LYS A 139 -27.72 -5.63 7.79
CA LYS A 139 -28.27 -6.96 7.47
C LYS A 139 -28.36 -7.19 5.97
N GLY A 140 -28.82 -6.18 5.23
CA GLY A 140 -28.87 -6.22 3.76
C GLY A 140 -27.47 -6.26 3.12
N TRP A 141 -26.58 -5.37 3.55
CA TRP A 141 -25.21 -5.30 3.06
C TRP A 141 -24.43 -6.59 3.34
N PHE A 142 -24.49 -7.11 4.56
CA PHE A 142 -23.72 -8.26 5.01
C PHE A 142 -24.13 -9.54 4.27
N LYS A 143 -25.44 -9.76 4.10
CA LYS A 143 -25.96 -10.88 3.29
C LYS A 143 -25.40 -10.84 1.86
N LYS A 144 -25.35 -9.66 1.25
CA LYS A 144 -24.76 -9.50 -0.09
C LYS A 144 -23.24 -9.73 -0.06
N ALA A 145 -22.54 -9.14 0.91
CA ALA A 145 -21.09 -9.19 1.01
C ALA A 145 -20.54 -10.62 1.18
N LEU A 146 -21.25 -11.49 1.90
CA LEU A 146 -20.87 -12.90 2.08
C LEU A 146 -20.86 -13.70 0.76
N GLY A 147 -21.71 -13.34 -0.20
CA GLY A 147 -21.77 -13.98 -1.53
C GLY A 147 -21.12 -13.15 -2.63
N ASP A 148 -20.49 -12.02 -2.31
CA ASP A 148 -19.93 -11.10 -3.29
C ASP A 148 -18.58 -11.63 -3.79
N SER A 149 -18.52 -12.01 -5.07
CA SER A 149 -17.31 -12.44 -5.76
C SER A 149 -16.60 -11.33 -6.52
N SER A 150 -17.12 -10.09 -6.49
CA SER A 150 -16.44 -8.96 -7.11
C SER A 150 -15.08 -8.71 -6.46
N PRO A 151 -14.09 -8.14 -7.19
CA PRO A 151 -12.78 -7.83 -6.65
C PRO A 151 -12.86 -7.05 -5.34
N ASP A 152 -12.22 -7.57 -4.30
CA ASP A 152 -12.00 -6.87 -3.04
C ASP A 152 -10.70 -6.05 -3.11
N VAL A 153 -10.27 -5.44 -2.00
CA VAL A 153 -9.08 -4.58 -2.00
C VAL A 153 -7.83 -5.28 -2.51
N PHE A 154 -7.58 -6.54 -2.12
CA PHE A 154 -6.39 -7.26 -2.58
C PHE A 154 -6.46 -7.57 -4.06
N ALA A 155 -7.59 -8.06 -4.56
CA ALA A 155 -7.76 -8.28 -6.00
C ALA A 155 -7.61 -6.98 -6.79
N VAL A 156 -8.12 -5.85 -6.28
CA VAL A 156 -7.94 -4.53 -6.89
C VAL A 156 -6.47 -4.09 -6.88
N ALA A 157 -5.77 -4.27 -5.76
CA ALA A 157 -4.35 -3.91 -5.64
C ALA A 157 -3.48 -4.65 -6.68
N PHE A 158 -3.76 -5.92 -6.94
CA PHE A 158 -3.01 -6.73 -7.90
C PHE A 158 -3.28 -6.38 -9.37
N GLN A 159 -4.34 -5.62 -9.67
CA GLN A 159 -4.55 -5.05 -11.00
C GLN A 159 -3.53 -3.97 -11.36
N TYR A 160 -2.63 -3.63 -10.43
CA TYR A 160 -1.55 -2.68 -10.62
C TYR A 160 -0.16 -3.30 -10.43
N SER A 161 -0.06 -4.64 -10.37
CA SER A 161 1.22 -5.30 -10.16
C SER A 161 2.24 -4.85 -11.20
N SER A 162 3.43 -4.53 -10.70
CA SER A 162 4.62 -4.22 -11.50
C SER A 162 5.14 -5.42 -12.30
N ALA A 163 4.58 -6.62 -12.08
CA ALA A 163 4.90 -7.84 -12.81
C ALA A 163 4.03 -8.07 -14.07
N GLY A 164 3.44 -7.01 -14.64
CA GLY A 164 2.72 -7.11 -15.92
C GLY A 164 1.20 -7.22 -15.79
N ALA A 165 0.57 -6.47 -14.87
CA ALA A 165 -0.89 -6.42 -14.80
C ALA A 165 -1.51 -5.92 -16.12
N PRO A 166 -2.58 -6.57 -16.63
CA PRO A 166 -3.17 -6.24 -17.91
C PRO A 166 -3.98 -4.94 -17.85
N ASP A 167 -3.89 -4.16 -18.92
CA ASP A 167 -4.61 -2.90 -19.03
C ASP A 167 -6.12 -3.12 -19.10
N LYS A 168 -6.87 -2.31 -18.34
CA LYS A 168 -8.32 -2.23 -18.39
C LYS A 168 -8.73 -0.78 -18.57
N HIS A 169 -9.64 -0.56 -19.51
CA HIS A 169 -10.10 0.77 -19.89
C HIS A 169 -11.60 0.92 -19.60
N ASP A 170 -12.01 2.12 -19.18
CA ASP A 170 -13.41 2.46 -19.05
C ASP A 170 -14.02 2.88 -20.40
N ALA A 171 -15.31 3.20 -20.42
CA ALA A 171 -16.01 3.62 -21.64
C ALA A 171 -15.49 4.95 -22.24
N LYS A 172 -14.70 5.72 -21.49
CA LYS A 172 -14.05 6.97 -21.94
C LYS A 172 -12.61 6.74 -22.39
N GLY A 173 -12.12 5.50 -22.35
CA GLY A 173 -10.75 5.15 -22.72
C GLY A 173 -9.73 5.47 -21.62
N VAL A 174 -10.14 5.73 -20.38
CA VAL A 174 -9.20 5.89 -19.26
C VAL A 174 -8.71 4.52 -18.83
N ARG A 175 -7.39 4.32 -18.82
CA ARG A 175 -6.76 3.13 -18.24
C ARG A 175 -6.91 3.18 -16.72
N TYR A 176 -7.94 2.53 -16.19
CA TYR A 176 -8.21 2.51 -14.76
C TYR A 176 -7.46 1.40 -14.01
N ALA A 177 -6.93 0.41 -14.72
CA ALA A 177 -6.11 -0.69 -14.20
C ALA A 177 -5.09 -1.13 -15.26
N GLY A 178 -4.01 -1.78 -14.82
CA GLY A 178 -2.84 -2.08 -15.65
C GLY A 178 -1.54 -1.87 -14.88
N THR A 179 -0.42 -2.33 -15.45
CA THR A 179 0.91 -2.26 -14.83
C THR A 179 1.22 -0.84 -14.36
N ALA A 180 1.53 -0.70 -13.07
CA ALA A 180 1.94 0.56 -12.47
C ALA A 180 3.45 0.60 -12.25
N HIS A 181 4.04 1.78 -12.42
CA HIS A 181 5.44 2.05 -12.16
C HIS A 181 5.59 2.98 -10.94
N PHE A 182 6.79 3.14 -10.41
CA PHE A 182 7.01 3.97 -9.22
C PHE A 182 7.02 5.47 -9.55
N GLY A 183 7.68 5.83 -10.64
CA GLY A 183 7.93 7.22 -11.02
C GLY A 183 8.90 7.32 -12.20
N PRO A 184 9.17 8.52 -12.71
CA PRO A 184 10.14 8.73 -13.77
C PRO A 184 11.57 8.42 -13.31
N ARG A 185 12.41 8.02 -14.26
CA ARG A 185 13.81 7.67 -14.01
C ARG A 185 14.65 8.89 -13.61
N ASN A 186 15.30 8.84 -12.45
CA ASN A 186 16.24 9.87 -12.00
C ASN A 186 17.67 9.67 -12.54
N SER A 187 18.01 10.33 -13.65
CA SER A 187 19.30 10.17 -14.35
C SER A 187 20.55 10.44 -13.50
N ALA A 188 20.43 11.16 -12.38
CA ALA A 188 21.52 11.44 -11.46
C ALA A 188 21.91 10.24 -10.57
N VAL A 189 20.97 9.33 -10.31
CA VAL A 189 21.20 8.16 -9.45
C VAL A 189 21.61 6.98 -10.31
N LYS A 190 22.78 6.36 -10.06
CA LYS A 190 23.30 5.30 -10.94
C LYS A 190 22.91 3.89 -10.53
N ASN A 191 22.71 3.64 -9.24
CA ASN A 191 22.37 2.32 -8.73
C ASN A 191 20.87 2.04 -8.90
N PRO A 192 20.44 1.04 -9.70
CA PRO A 192 19.03 0.67 -9.90
C PRO A 192 18.30 0.21 -8.63
N LEU A 193 19.05 -0.17 -7.59
CA LEU A 193 18.49 -0.61 -6.31
C LEU A 193 18.33 0.53 -5.29
N ASP A 194 18.78 1.74 -5.63
CA ASP A 194 18.65 2.92 -4.78
C ASP A 194 17.21 3.44 -4.78
N PHE A 195 16.70 3.84 -3.62
CA PHE A 195 15.34 4.37 -3.48
C PHE A 195 15.09 5.62 -4.32
N ALA A 196 16.13 6.44 -4.54
CA ALA A 196 16.04 7.64 -5.36
C ALA A 196 16.20 7.38 -6.87
N TYR A 197 16.34 6.11 -7.30
CA TYR A 197 16.51 5.74 -8.70
C TYR A 197 15.29 6.12 -9.56
N TYR A 198 14.08 5.99 -9.00
CA TYR A 198 12.86 6.57 -9.54
C TYR A 198 12.39 7.71 -8.64
N ASP A 199 11.89 8.78 -9.26
CA ASP A 199 11.46 9.97 -8.54
C ASP A 199 10.11 9.77 -7.84
N GLU A 200 10.12 9.84 -6.51
CA GLU A 200 8.91 9.81 -5.68
C GLU A 200 8.12 11.11 -5.89
N GLN A 201 6.87 11.03 -6.36
CA GLN A 201 5.92 12.16 -6.44
C GLN A 201 4.58 11.79 -7.10
N SER A 202 4.50 10.61 -7.73
CA SER A 202 3.32 10.22 -8.51
C SER A 202 2.13 9.80 -7.62
N ASP A 203 0.96 10.42 -7.84
CA ASP A 203 -0.30 10.12 -7.17
C ASP A 203 -1.28 9.39 -8.12
N PHE A 204 -2.47 9.02 -7.63
CA PHE A 204 -3.46 8.26 -8.40
C PHE A 204 -3.87 8.94 -9.72
N TYR A 205 -3.95 10.27 -9.77
CA TYR A 205 -4.35 10.99 -10.97
C TYR A 205 -3.25 10.98 -12.04
N ASP A 206 -1.98 10.92 -11.66
CA ASP A 206 -0.86 10.75 -12.59
C ASP A 206 -0.93 9.39 -13.29
N TYR A 207 -1.16 8.31 -12.53
CA TYR A 207 -1.35 6.99 -13.10
C TYR A 207 -2.48 6.93 -14.13
N LEU A 208 -3.61 7.54 -13.80
CA LEU A 208 -4.82 7.56 -14.62
C LEU A 208 -4.71 8.51 -15.82
N GLY A 209 -3.84 9.52 -15.75
CA GLY A 209 -3.75 10.58 -16.74
C GLY A 209 -5.01 11.46 -16.78
N ILE A 210 -5.64 11.71 -15.63
CA ILE A 210 -6.88 12.51 -15.55
C ILE A 210 -6.70 13.75 -14.67
N ASP A 211 -7.35 14.85 -15.05
CA ASP A 211 -7.55 16.00 -14.16
C ASP A 211 -8.41 15.58 -12.95
N TRP A 212 -8.12 16.14 -11.79
CA TRP A 212 -8.85 15.82 -10.56
C TRP A 212 -9.18 17.06 -9.74
N THR A 213 -10.41 17.11 -9.22
CA THR A 213 -10.85 18.14 -8.26
C THR A 213 -11.15 17.48 -6.92
N PHE A 214 -10.43 17.89 -5.88
CA PHE A 214 -10.66 17.43 -4.52
C PHE A 214 -11.92 18.08 -3.92
N PRO A 215 -12.51 17.50 -2.85
CA PRO A 215 -13.71 18.05 -2.21
C PRO A 215 -13.57 19.49 -1.70
N ASP A 216 -12.35 19.97 -1.44
CA ASP A 216 -12.07 21.35 -1.05
C ASP A 216 -11.99 22.33 -2.24
N GLY A 217 -12.25 21.86 -3.45
CA GLY A 217 -12.19 22.63 -4.69
C GLY A 217 -10.77 22.71 -5.29
N THR A 218 -9.76 22.12 -4.65
CA THR A 218 -8.41 22.11 -5.22
C THR A 218 -8.37 21.29 -6.50
N HIS A 219 -7.94 21.93 -7.58
CA HIS A 219 -7.76 21.29 -8.88
C HIS A 219 -6.29 20.89 -9.07
N VAL A 220 -6.05 19.67 -9.56
CA VAL A 220 -4.73 19.15 -9.92
C VAL A 220 -4.78 18.54 -11.31
N GLN A 221 -3.65 18.61 -12.01
CA GLN A 221 -3.48 18.03 -13.35
C GLN A 221 -2.38 16.98 -13.30
N PRO A 222 -2.51 15.89 -14.08
CA PRO A 222 -1.50 14.85 -14.14
C PRO A 222 -0.27 15.33 -14.91
N GLU A 223 0.91 14.90 -14.47
CA GLU A 223 2.13 15.11 -15.24
C GLU A 223 2.24 14.05 -16.34
N GLN A 224 2.37 14.48 -17.61
CA GLN A 224 2.46 13.53 -18.73
C GLN A 224 3.61 12.53 -18.58
N ALA A 225 4.74 12.96 -18.01
CA ALA A 225 5.89 12.11 -17.76
C ALA A 225 5.64 11.01 -16.70
N ARG A 226 4.54 11.11 -15.95
CA ARG A 226 4.14 10.19 -14.87
C ARG A 226 2.94 9.32 -15.22
N TYR A 227 2.53 9.29 -16.48
CA TYR A 227 1.41 8.45 -16.89
C TYR A 227 1.70 6.97 -16.59
N GLY A 228 0.86 6.36 -15.74
CA GLY A 228 1.07 5.01 -15.22
C GLY A 228 1.94 4.89 -13.98
N ASP A 229 2.34 6.00 -13.36
CA ASP A 229 3.18 5.98 -12.17
C ASP A 229 2.36 6.22 -10.89
N VAL A 230 2.70 5.50 -9.82
CA VAL A 230 2.24 5.74 -8.46
C VAL A 230 3.35 5.43 -7.45
N ASP A 231 3.66 6.39 -6.58
CA ASP A 231 4.56 6.15 -5.45
C ASP A 231 3.88 5.32 -4.34
N CYS A 232 4.58 5.05 -3.24
CA CYS A 232 4.07 4.21 -2.16
C CYS A 232 2.68 4.65 -1.66
N SER A 233 2.50 5.95 -1.44
CA SER A 233 1.27 6.55 -0.93
C SER A 233 0.27 6.88 -2.03
N GLY A 234 0.73 7.24 -3.22
CA GLY A 234 -0.08 7.40 -4.42
C GLY A 234 -0.79 6.09 -4.78
N PHE A 235 -0.10 4.96 -4.64
CA PHE A 235 -0.68 3.64 -4.83
C PHE A 235 -1.77 3.33 -3.80
N GLN A 236 -1.55 3.67 -2.53
CA GLN A 236 -2.61 3.53 -1.51
C GLN A 236 -3.81 4.43 -1.83
N ARG A 237 -3.60 5.65 -2.31
CA ARG A 237 -4.69 6.57 -2.68
C ARG A 237 -5.42 6.12 -3.95
N LEU A 238 -4.73 5.49 -4.89
CA LEU A 238 -5.32 4.86 -6.07
C LEU A 238 -6.23 3.70 -5.65
N VAL A 239 -5.73 2.78 -4.83
CA VAL A 239 -6.51 1.63 -4.37
C VAL A 239 -7.63 2.08 -3.42
N TRP A 240 -7.29 2.61 -2.25
CA TRP A 240 -8.28 2.92 -1.21
C TRP A 240 -9.20 4.07 -1.58
N GLY A 241 -8.65 5.09 -2.25
CA GLY A 241 -9.40 6.29 -2.58
C GLY A 241 -10.19 6.12 -3.87
N TYR A 242 -9.50 6.18 -5.00
CA TYR A 242 -10.12 6.18 -6.31
C TYR A 242 -10.90 4.90 -6.59
N ARG A 243 -10.32 3.72 -6.30
CA ARG A 243 -10.96 2.43 -6.61
C ARG A 243 -11.96 1.97 -5.55
N MET A 244 -11.70 2.22 -4.27
CA MET A 244 -12.51 1.69 -3.16
C MET A 244 -13.38 2.74 -2.44
N GLY A 245 -13.28 4.03 -2.78
CA GLY A 245 -14.21 5.07 -2.30
C GLY A 245 -13.94 5.58 -0.87
N ILE A 246 -12.72 5.45 -0.35
CA ILE A 246 -12.30 6.20 0.83
C ILE A 246 -12.05 7.66 0.39
N PRO A 247 -12.63 8.68 1.06
CA PRO A 247 -12.39 10.08 0.71
C PRO A 247 -10.90 10.40 0.65
N LEU A 248 -10.53 11.28 -0.27
CA LEU A 248 -9.16 11.79 -0.43
C LEU A 248 -9.17 13.31 -0.22
N HIS A 249 -8.07 13.85 0.30
CA HIS A 249 -7.82 15.30 0.26
C HIS A 249 -6.38 15.59 -0.17
N ASN A 250 -6.13 16.84 -0.58
CA ASN A 250 -4.88 17.26 -1.24
C ASN A 250 -3.78 17.75 -0.30
N THR A 251 -4.02 17.73 1.01
CA THR A 251 -3.08 18.27 2.00
C THR A 251 -2.41 17.16 2.81
N ASN A 252 -1.38 17.53 3.58
CA ASN A 252 -0.76 16.66 4.57
C ASN A 252 -1.13 17.05 6.01
N THR A 253 -2.22 17.81 6.17
CA THR A 253 -2.75 18.25 7.47
C THR A 253 -3.93 17.38 7.86
N LYS A 254 -4.40 17.51 9.10
CA LYS A 254 -5.64 16.85 9.54
C LYS A 254 -6.82 17.33 8.68
N GLY A 255 -7.64 16.39 8.21
CA GLY A 255 -8.80 16.67 7.38
C GLY A 255 -9.64 15.42 7.11
N PRO A 256 -10.78 15.56 6.42
CA PRO A 256 -11.58 14.42 5.99
C PRO A 256 -10.88 13.65 4.86
N GLY A 257 -10.69 12.35 5.04
CA GLY A 257 -10.13 11.45 4.03
C GLY A 257 -8.63 11.17 4.18
N LEU A 258 -8.07 10.45 3.21
CA LEU A 258 -6.65 10.13 3.16
C LEU A 258 -5.84 11.36 2.69
N PRO A 259 -4.82 11.79 3.45
CA PRO A 259 -3.86 12.80 3.00
C PRO A 259 -2.89 12.22 1.95
N ARG A 260 -2.00 13.07 1.42
CA ARG A 260 -1.09 12.68 0.32
C ARG A 260 0.09 11.81 0.74
N ARG A 261 0.80 12.17 1.81
CA ARG A 261 2.10 11.56 2.18
C ARG A 261 1.94 10.48 3.27
N ALA A 262 2.81 9.46 3.24
CA ALA A 262 2.79 8.35 4.21
C ALA A 262 2.74 8.80 5.68
N TYR A 263 3.60 9.77 6.09
CA TYR A 263 3.58 10.29 7.47
C TYR A 263 2.23 10.91 7.85
N ALA A 264 1.58 11.61 6.91
CA ALA A 264 0.31 12.26 7.14
C ALA A 264 -0.80 11.23 7.22
N ILE A 265 -0.75 10.17 6.42
CA ILE A 265 -1.73 9.07 6.48
C ILE A 265 -1.63 8.36 7.83
N ALA A 266 -0.40 8.09 8.31
CA ALA A 266 -0.19 7.50 9.63
C ALA A 266 -0.80 8.37 10.74
N ALA A 267 -0.50 9.67 10.73
CA ALA A 267 -0.91 10.61 11.77
C ALA A 267 -2.40 10.97 11.73
N TYR A 268 -2.95 11.19 10.53
CA TYR A 268 -4.23 11.87 10.34
C TYR A 268 -5.22 11.14 9.44
N GLY A 269 -4.84 10.02 8.83
CA GLY A 269 -5.75 9.23 8.01
C GLY A 269 -7.01 8.81 8.79
N PRO A 270 -8.10 8.45 8.09
CA PRO A 270 -9.33 8.00 8.73
C PRO A 270 -9.13 6.67 9.44
N GLY A 271 -10.16 6.22 10.15
CA GLY A 271 -10.12 4.93 10.81
C GLY A 271 -9.38 4.94 12.15
N ARG A 272 -8.84 3.79 12.55
CA ARG A 272 -8.24 3.55 13.87
C ARG A 272 -6.75 3.26 13.76
N THR A 273 -5.96 3.87 14.62
CA THR A 273 -4.57 3.47 14.85
C THR A 273 -4.57 2.10 15.52
N VAL A 274 -3.94 1.11 14.87
CA VAL A 274 -3.82 -0.27 15.37
C VAL A 274 -2.52 -0.43 16.13
N ILE A 275 -1.43 0.09 15.56
CA ILE A 275 -0.11 0.14 16.18
C ILE A 275 0.35 1.60 16.17
N PRO A 276 0.61 2.23 17.33
CA PRO A 276 1.02 3.62 17.40
C PRO A 276 2.49 3.81 17.00
N HIS A 277 2.80 4.95 16.38
CA HIS A 277 4.18 5.37 16.14
C HIS A 277 4.84 5.78 17.46
N THR A 278 5.89 5.05 17.87
CA THR A 278 6.61 5.29 19.13
C THR A 278 8.04 5.83 18.92
N GLY A 279 8.31 6.41 17.75
CA GLY A 279 9.62 7.00 17.41
C GLY A 279 10.52 6.02 16.66
N ARG A 280 11.66 5.64 17.23
CA ARG A 280 12.67 4.83 16.50
C ARG A 280 12.49 3.33 16.63
N LYS A 281 11.66 2.87 17.57
CA LYS A 281 11.51 1.45 17.87
C LYS A 281 10.72 0.77 16.76
N GLN A 282 11.19 -0.42 16.37
CA GLN A 282 10.39 -1.32 15.53
C GLN A 282 9.10 -1.70 16.25
N ALA A 283 7.98 -1.62 15.55
CA ALA A 283 6.73 -2.18 16.04
C ALA A 283 6.76 -3.71 16.00
N THR A 284 6.37 -4.36 17.09
CA THR A 284 6.44 -5.83 17.25
C THR A 284 5.10 -6.49 17.57
N ASP A 285 4.06 -5.71 17.86
CA ASP A 285 2.74 -6.22 18.29
C ASP A 285 1.90 -6.62 17.06
N LEU A 286 2.42 -7.57 16.27
CA LEU A 286 1.87 -7.93 14.96
C LEU A 286 0.52 -8.66 15.04
N ASP A 287 0.20 -9.26 16.18
CA ASP A 287 -1.10 -9.93 16.44
C ASP A 287 -2.30 -8.97 16.37
N ALA A 288 -2.07 -7.66 16.49
CA ALA A 288 -3.11 -6.64 16.37
C ALA A 288 -3.53 -6.39 14.89
N LEU A 289 -2.68 -6.78 13.94
CA LEU A 289 -2.87 -6.50 12.52
C LEU A 289 -3.96 -7.38 11.90
N GLN A 290 -4.63 -6.83 10.90
CA GLN A 290 -5.57 -7.52 10.03
C GLN A 290 -5.22 -7.29 8.56
N PRO A 291 -5.47 -8.27 7.68
CA PRO A 291 -5.39 -8.07 6.24
C PRO A 291 -6.09 -6.78 5.81
N GLY A 292 -5.38 -5.92 5.06
CA GLY A 292 -5.87 -4.61 4.64
C GLY A 292 -5.43 -3.43 5.53
N ASP A 293 -4.79 -3.68 6.67
CA ASP A 293 -4.22 -2.59 7.47
C ASP A 293 -3.11 -1.87 6.69
N LEU A 294 -3.09 -0.54 6.74
CA LEU A 294 -1.95 0.23 6.28
C LEU A 294 -0.82 0.11 7.28
N VAL A 295 0.38 -0.19 6.79
CA VAL A 295 1.62 -0.34 7.57
C VAL A 295 2.62 0.71 7.14
N PHE A 296 3.26 1.35 8.11
CA PHE A 296 4.08 2.54 7.90
C PHE A 296 5.51 2.32 8.35
N PHE A 297 6.45 2.85 7.57
CA PHE A 297 7.88 2.61 7.78
C PHE A 297 8.69 3.89 7.75
N ALA A 298 9.76 3.90 8.53
CA ALA A 298 10.86 4.87 8.46
C ALA A 298 12.10 4.16 7.89
N ILE A 299 12.31 4.28 6.58
CA ILE A 299 13.33 3.55 5.83
C ILE A 299 14.47 4.45 5.32
N ILE A 300 14.36 5.77 5.49
CA ILE A 300 15.48 6.70 5.32
C ILE A 300 16.45 6.53 6.50
N LYS A 301 17.66 6.05 6.22
CA LYS A 301 18.69 5.74 7.22
C LYS A 301 19.01 6.93 8.13
N GLU A 302 19.06 8.13 7.57
CA GLU A 302 19.40 9.37 8.28
C GLU A 302 18.21 9.93 9.09
N ARG A 303 17.00 9.38 8.92
CA ARG A 303 15.77 9.81 9.62
C ARG A 303 14.97 8.59 10.13
N PRO A 304 15.50 7.81 11.08
CA PRO A 304 14.93 6.53 11.50
C PRO A 304 13.58 6.61 12.24
N ASP A 305 13.11 7.82 12.55
CA ASP A 305 11.83 8.15 13.18
C ASP A 305 10.84 8.84 12.23
N PHE A 306 11.27 9.21 11.01
CA PHE A 306 10.42 9.86 10.02
C PHE A 306 9.77 8.81 9.12
N ILE A 307 8.44 8.68 9.22
CA ILE A 307 7.68 7.81 8.33
C ILE A 307 7.74 8.35 6.90
N ASP A 308 8.27 7.58 5.98
CA ASP A 308 8.41 7.94 4.57
C ASP A 308 7.82 6.90 3.62
N HIS A 309 7.47 5.71 4.11
CA HIS A 309 6.91 4.64 3.29
C HIS A 309 5.61 4.07 3.87
N VAL A 310 4.71 3.63 3.00
CA VAL A 310 3.47 2.97 3.37
C VAL A 310 3.22 1.75 2.48
N GLY A 311 2.71 0.68 3.10
CA GLY A 311 2.21 -0.50 2.42
C GLY A 311 0.87 -0.94 3.00
N MET A 312 0.36 -2.06 2.48
CA MET A 312 -0.85 -2.72 2.94
C MET A 312 -0.50 -4.12 3.42
N TYR A 313 -0.82 -4.44 4.67
CA TYR A 313 -0.59 -5.77 5.24
C TYR A 313 -1.50 -6.80 4.57
N MET A 314 -0.91 -7.92 4.15
CA MET A 314 -1.62 -8.98 3.41
C MET A 314 -2.01 -10.17 4.30
N GLY A 315 -1.37 -10.33 5.45
CA GLY A 315 -1.45 -11.54 6.25
C GLY A 315 -0.11 -12.27 6.30
N LEU A 316 -0.17 -13.56 6.62
CA LEU A 316 0.99 -14.43 6.60
C LEU A 316 1.22 -14.95 5.16
N ASP A 317 2.49 -15.07 4.78
CA ASP A 317 2.88 -15.83 3.59
C ASP A 317 2.93 -17.35 3.86
N ASP A 318 3.26 -18.12 2.83
CA ASP A 318 3.41 -19.58 2.86
C ASP A 318 4.61 -20.07 3.71
N GLN A 319 5.41 -19.14 4.24
CA GLN A 319 6.46 -19.38 5.23
C GLN A 319 6.03 -18.95 6.64
N GLY A 320 4.79 -18.49 6.82
CA GLY A 320 4.26 -18.02 8.10
C GLY A 320 4.77 -16.64 8.52
N ARG A 321 5.29 -15.83 7.59
CA ARG A 321 5.88 -14.51 7.88
C ARG A 321 4.91 -13.37 7.52
N HIS A 322 4.99 -12.25 8.22
CA HIS A 322 4.06 -11.13 8.05
C HIS A 322 4.39 -10.32 6.78
N ARG A 323 3.60 -10.49 5.71
CA ARG A 323 3.85 -9.90 4.39
C ARG A 323 3.04 -8.62 4.17
N PHE A 324 3.63 -7.64 3.47
CA PHE A 324 2.91 -6.46 2.98
C PHE A 324 3.10 -6.22 1.48
N TYR A 325 2.19 -5.45 0.89
CA TYR A 325 2.20 -5.00 -0.50
C TYR A 325 2.41 -3.49 -0.58
N SER A 326 3.32 -3.01 -1.44
CA SER A 326 3.53 -1.57 -1.63
C SER A 326 4.14 -1.25 -2.98
N SER A 327 3.98 0.00 -3.45
CA SER A 327 4.75 0.50 -4.60
C SER A 327 6.17 0.84 -4.18
N ARG A 328 7.17 0.23 -4.84
CA ARG A 328 8.59 0.30 -4.44
C ARG A 328 9.45 0.73 -5.62
N SER A 329 10.40 1.63 -5.35
CA SER A 329 11.35 2.15 -6.35
C SER A 329 12.15 1.03 -7.02
N ALA A 330 12.78 0.13 -6.24
CA ALA A 330 13.62 -0.94 -6.79
C ALA A 330 12.85 -1.94 -7.67
N ALA A 331 11.58 -2.22 -7.37
CA ALA A 331 10.72 -3.08 -8.19
C ALA A 331 10.05 -2.34 -9.36
N ASN A 332 10.20 -1.01 -9.39
CA ASN A 332 9.49 -0.06 -10.23
C ASN A 332 7.97 -0.28 -10.19
N GLY A 333 7.36 -0.17 -9.02
CA GLY A 333 5.91 -0.22 -8.85
C GLY A 333 5.42 -1.15 -7.74
N PRO A 334 4.10 -1.44 -7.67
CA PRO A 334 3.48 -2.30 -6.67
C PRO A 334 4.01 -3.74 -6.69
N THR A 335 4.39 -4.23 -5.52
CA THR A 335 5.00 -5.55 -5.35
C THR A 335 4.83 -6.09 -3.92
N LEU A 336 4.74 -7.43 -3.80
CA LEU A 336 4.92 -8.16 -2.53
C LEU A 336 6.35 -8.69 -2.40
N GLY A 337 7.26 -8.27 -3.28
CA GLY A 337 8.56 -8.88 -3.47
C GLY A 337 9.65 -8.46 -2.49
N ASP A 338 10.80 -9.11 -2.61
CA ASP A 338 11.94 -8.98 -1.70
C ASP A 338 13.13 -8.21 -2.30
N LEU A 339 12.97 -7.68 -3.52
CA LEU A 339 14.00 -6.90 -4.21
C LEU A 339 14.33 -5.63 -3.42
N SER A 340 15.60 -5.41 -3.04
CA SER A 340 16.04 -4.31 -2.15
C SER A 340 15.39 -4.31 -0.75
N GLY A 341 15.17 -5.49 -0.19
CA GLY A 341 14.64 -5.70 1.16
C GLY A 341 13.35 -6.51 1.13
N HIS A 342 13.24 -7.49 2.03
CA HIS A 342 12.07 -8.35 2.11
C HIS A 342 10.85 -7.53 2.55
N ALA A 343 9.70 -7.70 1.90
CA ALA A 343 8.44 -7.05 2.32
C ALA A 343 7.82 -7.72 3.57
N LEU A 344 8.63 -7.86 4.63
CA LEU A 344 8.27 -8.40 5.93
C LEU A 344 8.13 -7.31 6.99
N LEU A 345 7.24 -7.55 7.95
CA LEU A 345 7.09 -6.72 9.15
C LEU A 345 7.90 -7.25 10.35
N ASP A 346 8.22 -8.54 10.33
CA ASP A 346 8.91 -9.25 11.40
C ASP A 346 10.36 -9.60 11.05
N GLY A 347 11.16 -9.84 12.10
CA GLY A 347 12.59 -10.10 11.98
C GLY A 347 13.42 -8.82 11.90
N THR A 348 14.63 -8.95 11.36
CA THR A 348 15.67 -7.93 11.44
C THR A 348 16.05 -7.33 10.10
N ASP A 349 15.32 -7.59 9.02
CA ASP A 349 15.64 -7.04 7.69
C ASP A 349 15.21 -5.57 7.54
N PHE A 350 15.53 -4.96 6.39
CA PHE A 350 15.34 -3.55 6.06
C PHE A 350 13.95 -3.01 6.42
N TYR A 351 12.86 -3.58 5.89
CA TYR A 351 11.51 -3.10 6.19
C TYR A 351 11.06 -3.45 7.61
N ALA A 352 11.38 -4.66 8.10
CA ALA A 352 11.06 -5.05 9.46
C ALA A 352 11.64 -4.05 10.47
N ARG A 353 12.95 -3.73 10.37
CA ARG A 353 13.60 -2.69 11.20
C ARG A 353 13.00 -1.29 10.99
N GLY A 354 12.46 -1.01 9.81
CA GLY A 354 11.81 0.24 9.46
C GLY A 354 10.36 0.34 9.92
N PHE A 355 9.69 -0.74 10.32
CA PHE A 355 8.26 -0.75 10.65
C PHE A 355 7.97 0.06 11.92
N ARG A 356 7.00 0.99 11.87
CA ARG A 356 6.73 1.95 12.95
C ARG A 356 5.30 1.96 13.45
N ALA A 357 4.33 1.84 12.56
CA ALA A 357 2.93 2.05 12.90
C ALA A 357 2.00 1.31 11.94
N ALA A 358 0.75 1.14 12.37
CA ALA A 358 -0.30 0.60 11.53
C ALA A 358 -1.64 1.29 11.77
N ARG A 359 -2.46 1.39 10.73
CA ARG A 359 -3.79 2.01 10.75
C ARG A 359 -4.77 1.19 9.94
N ARG A 360 -5.97 1.01 10.49
CA ARG A 360 -7.10 0.37 9.83
C ARG A 360 -8.08 1.46 9.39
N LEU A 361 -8.29 1.60 8.08
CA LEU A 361 -9.05 2.70 7.47
C LEU A 361 -10.55 2.62 7.74
#